data_AF-A0A968C0P7-F1
#
_entry.id   AF-A0A968C0P7-F1
#
_cell.length_a   1.000
_cell.length_b   1.000
_cell.length_c   1.000
_cell.angle_alpha   90.00
_cell.angle_beta   90.00
_cell.angle_gamma   90.00
#
_symmetry.space_group_name_H-M   'P 1'
#
loop_
_entity.id
_entity.type
_entity.pdbx_description
1 polymer ?
#
loop_
_entity_poly.entity_id
_entity_poly.type
_entity_poly.pdbx_seq_one_letter_code
_entity_poly.pdbx_strand_id
1 'polypeptide(L)' 'LDIRIVGMVVLSKSITPELARQAIRSIQVYGALRASPEVKDALADRMV' A
#
# COMPACT_ATOMS: atom_id res chain seq x y z
N LEU A 1 4.03 -8.30 5.31
CA LEU A 1 3.08 -8.95 4.38
C LEU A 1 3.57 -8.79 2.96
N ASP A 2 3.43 -9.86 2.16
CA ASP A 2 3.48 -9.79 0.69
C ASP A 2 2.03 -9.79 0.21
N ILE A 3 1.66 -8.79 -0.59
CA ILE A 3 0.26 -8.60 -0.99
C ILE A 3 0.21 -8.51 -2.51
N ARG A 4 -0.55 -9.41 -3.14
CA ARG A 4 -0.82 -9.37 -4.58
C ARG A 4 -2.30 -9.20 -4.79
N ILE A 5 -2.69 -8.09 -5.41
CA ILE A 5 -4.08 -7.77 -5.69
C ILE A 5 -4.29 -7.68 -7.20
N VAL A 6 -5.37 -8.28 -7.67
CA VAL A 6 -5.93 -8.03 -9.00
C VAL A 6 -7.29 -7.36 -8.80
N GLY A 7 -7.47 -6.17 -9.36
CA GLY A 7 -8.68 -5.35 -9.17
C GLY A 7 -8.41 -4.10 -8.34
N MET A 8 -9.13 -3.91 -7.23
CA MET A 8 -9.06 -2.68 -6.42
C MET A 8 -8.78 -2.98 -4.96
N VAL A 9 -7.80 -2.28 -4.39
CA VAL A 9 -7.49 -2.31 -2.95
C VAL A 9 -7.62 -0.92 -2.35
N VAL A 10 -8.23 -0.85 -1.17
CA VAL A 10 -8.45 0.40 -0.43
C VAL A 10 -7.79 0.29 0.94
N LEU A 11 -6.74 1.07 1.15
CA LEU A 11 -6.11 1.29 2.44
C LEU A 11 -6.83 2.44 3.16
N SER A 12 -7.26 2.19 4.39
CA SER A 12 -7.96 3.19 5.21
C SER A 12 -7.07 4.40 5.48
N LYS A 13 -7.68 5.59 5.55
CA LYS A 13 -6.96 6.84 5.83
C LYS A 13 -6.36 6.92 7.23
N SER A 14 -6.81 6.06 8.14
CA SER A 14 -6.27 5.95 9.50
C SER A 14 -4.96 5.17 9.58
N ILE A 15 -4.48 4.61 8.47
CA ILE A 15 -3.18 3.93 8.43
C ILE A 15 -2.08 4.99 8.35
N THR A 16 -1.17 4.98 9.32
CA THR A 16 0.01 5.84 9.30
C THR A 16 1.07 5.30 8.33
N PRO A 17 1.88 6.18 7.72
CA PRO A 17 2.94 5.75 6.80
C PRO A 17 3.97 4.82 7.45
N GLU A 18 4.28 5.03 8.73
CA GLU A 18 5.21 4.18 9.48
C GLU A 18 4.67 2.76 9.71
N LEU A 19 3.39 2.64 10.09
CA LEU A 19 2.74 1.34 10.27
C LEU A 19 2.63 0.58 8.95
N ALA A 20 2.27 1.29 7.86
CA ALA A 20 2.24 0.71 6.53
C ALA A 20 3.62 0.17 6.13
N ARG A 21 4.69 0.92 6.37
CA ARG A 21 6.07 0.50 6.10
C ARG A 21 6.52 -0.68 6.96
N GLN A 22 6.14 -0.75 8.23
CA GLN A 22 6.51 -1.88 9.07
C GLN A 22 5.73 -3.16 8.70
N ALA A 23 4.44 -3.01 8.39
CA ALA A 23 3.57 -4.15 8.11
C ALA A 23 3.74 -4.69 6.68
N ILE A 24 3.88 -3.82 5.68
CA ILE A 24 3.90 -4.19 4.27
C ILE A 24 5.35 -4.25 3.77
N ARG A 25 5.77 -5.47 3.41
CA ARG A 25 7.10 -5.73 2.87
C ARG A 25 7.12 -5.52 1.36
N SER A 26 6.06 -5.94 0.68
CA SER A 26 5.93 -5.87 -0.77
C SER A 26 4.45 -5.83 -1.14
N ILE A 27 4.11 -4.99 -2.12
CA ILE A 27 2.75 -4.88 -2.62
C ILE A 27 2.75 -4.80 -4.15
N GLN A 28 2.03 -5.71 -4.78
CA GLN A 28 1.79 -5.74 -6.22
C GLN A 28 0.31 -5.48 -6.46
N VAL A 29 0.00 -4.42 -7.20
CA VAL A 29 -1.38 -4.04 -7.50
C VAL A 29 -1.59 -4.04 -9.01
N TYR A 30 -2.28 -5.06 -9.49
CA TYR A 30 -2.78 -5.14 -10.86
C TYR A 30 -4.17 -4.51 -10.92
N GLY A 31 -4.22 -3.18 -10.90
CA GLY A 31 -5.45 -2.39 -10.98
C GLY A 31 -5.37 -1.06 -10.22
N ALA A 32 -6.27 -0.84 -9.26
CA ALA A 32 -6.40 0.44 -8.56
C ALA A 32 -6.05 0.34 -7.06
N LEU A 33 -5.09 1.17 -6.62
CA LEU A 33 -4.79 1.37 -5.20
C LEU A 33 -5.30 2.73 -4.71
N ARG A 34 -6.26 2.70 -3.78
CA ARG A 34 -6.69 3.87 -3.02
C ARG A 34 -6.05 3.83 -1.64
N ALA A 35 -5.31 4.88 -1.32
CA ALA A 35 -4.67 5.08 -0.02
C ALA A 35 -4.46 6.58 0.17
N SER A 36 -4.24 7.01 1.41
CA SER A 36 -3.77 8.37 1.69
C SER A 36 -2.45 8.64 0.95
N PRO A 37 -2.21 9.89 0.50
CA PRO A 37 -0.99 10.24 -0.24
C PRO A 37 0.28 9.91 0.54
N GLU A 38 0.26 10.13 1.86
CA GLU A 38 1.37 9.81 2.76
C GLU A 38 1.69 8.31 2.78
N VAL A 39 0.67 7.45 2.73
CA VAL A 39 0.86 5.99 2.69
C VAL A 39 1.35 5.54 1.32
N LYS A 40 0.90 6.20 0.24
CA LYS A 40 1.41 5.93 -1.11
C LYS A 40 2.89 6.28 -1.24
N ASP A 41 3.29 7.45 -0.74
CA ASP A 41 4.70 7.86 -0.67
C ASP A 41 5.51 6.88 0.18
N ALA A 42 4.94 6.47 1.32
CA ALA A 42 5.59 5.53 2.21
C ALA A 42 5.82 4.14 1.62
N LEU A 43 4.95 3.70 0.72
CA LEU A 43 4.99 2.39 0.07
C LEU A 43 5.54 2.44 -1.36
N ALA A 44 5.83 3.61 -1.92
CA ALA A 44 6.29 3.78 -3.30
C ALA A 44 7.58 3.00 -3.60
N ASP A 45 8.49 2.94 -2.62
CA ASP A 45 9.73 2.15 -2.66
C ASP A 45 9.50 0.63 -2.79
N ARG A 46 8.30 0.15 -2.50
CA ARG A 46 7.95 -1.29 -2.36
C ARG A 46 6.80 -1.73 -3.24
N MET A 47 6.37 -0.85 -4.15
CA MET A 47 5.37 -1.14 -5.17
C MET A 47 6.07 -1.68 -6.42
N VAL A 48 5.57 -2.80 -6.93
CA VAL A 48 6.02 -3.43 -8.18
C VAL A 48 4.85 -3.62 -9.12
#